data_AF-D8WUF7-F1
#
_entry.id   AF-D8WUF7-F1
#
_cell.length_a   1.000
_cell.length_b   1.000
_cell.length_c   1.000
_cell.angle_alpha   90.00
_cell.angle_beta   90.00
_cell.angle_gamma   90.00
#
_symmetry.space_group_name_H-M   'P 1'
#
loop_
_entity.id
_entity.type
_entity.pdbx_description
1 polymer ?
#
loop_
_entity_poly.entity_id
_entity_poly.type
_entity_poly.pdbx_seq_one_letter_code
_entity_poly.pdbx_strand_id
1 'polypeptide(L)'
;SGGGDPILFQHLFWFFGHPEVYVLILPGFGIVSHICMSLSNNDSSFGYYGLICAMASIVCLGSVVWGHHMFMVGFDSLTGVFFSSITMIIGVPTGIKVFSWLYMLNSCGMRVLDAIVWWLVGFIFLFTVGGVTGVALSASALDILFHDTWFVVAHFHYVLSLGSYSSIVIMLIWWWPFIVGYSLNKYLLQGHWLLSMVGFNL
;
A
#
# COMPACT_ATOMS: atom_id res chain seq x y z
N SER A 1 -29.06 -32.43 9.01
CA SER A 1 -28.43 -31.19 8.49
C SER A 1 -27.88 -30.41 9.68
N GLY A 2 -26.57 -30.17 9.75
CA GLY A 2 -25.90 -29.66 10.95
C GLY A 2 -26.05 -28.15 11.25
N GLY A 3 -26.90 -27.42 10.52
CA GLY A 3 -27.23 -26.02 10.82
C GLY A 3 -26.12 -24.98 10.62
N GLY A 4 -24.96 -25.35 10.07
CA GLY A 4 -23.85 -24.42 9.83
C GLY A 4 -24.11 -23.43 8.70
N ASP A 5 -23.51 -22.24 8.82
CA ASP A 5 -23.57 -21.17 7.81
C ASP A 5 -22.16 -20.90 7.24
N PRO A 6 -21.90 -21.16 5.94
CA PRO A 6 -20.61 -20.86 5.33
C PRO A 6 -20.32 -19.35 5.24
N ILE A 7 -21.33 -18.48 5.27
CA ILE A 7 -21.14 -17.02 5.25
C ILE A 7 -20.56 -16.53 6.58
N LEU A 8 -20.92 -17.17 7.71
CA LEU A 8 -20.29 -16.90 9.01
C LEU A 8 -18.77 -17.11 8.95
N PHE A 9 -18.29 -18.16 8.29
CA PHE A 9 -16.85 -18.37 8.11
C PHE A 9 -16.23 -17.22 7.30
N GLN A 10 -16.87 -16.77 6.22
CA GLN A 10 -16.36 -15.65 5.43
C GLN A 10 -16.26 -14.36 6.25
N HIS A 11 -17.25 -14.05 7.10
CA HIS A 11 -17.17 -12.92 8.01
C HIS A 11 -15.95 -13.02 8.93
N LEU A 12 -15.76 -14.16 9.60
CA LEU A 12 -14.65 -14.36 10.53
C LEU A 12 -13.29 -14.30 9.81
N PHE A 13 -13.20 -14.93 8.65
CA PHE A 13 -11.99 -14.95 7.85
C PHE A 13 -11.61 -13.53 7.39
N TRP A 14 -12.54 -12.79 6.79
CA TRP A 14 -12.25 -11.46 6.27
C TRP A 14 -12.11 -10.40 7.36
N PHE A 15 -12.82 -10.56 8.49
CA PHE A 15 -12.63 -9.71 9.66
C PHE A 15 -11.17 -9.73 10.15
N PHE A 16 -10.48 -10.87 10.00
CA PHE A 16 -9.04 -10.96 10.21
C PHE A 16 -8.24 -10.56 8.96
N GLY A 17 -8.59 -11.08 7.79
CA GLY A 17 -7.77 -11.01 6.58
C GLY A 17 -7.61 -9.58 6.05
N HIS A 18 -8.59 -8.70 6.24
CA HIS A 18 -8.43 -7.32 5.80
C HIS A 18 -7.51 -6.49 6.72
N PRO A 19 -7.61 -6.56 8.06
CA PRO A 19 -6.56 -6.04 8.93
C PRO A 19 -5.16 -6.61 8.64
N GLU A 20 -5.04 -7.91 8.32
CA GLU A 20 -3.76 -8.55 8.01
C GLU A 20 -3.02 -7.85 6.87
N VAL A 21 -3.71 -7.49 5.78
CA VAL A 21 -3.06 -6.78 4.66
C VAL A 21 -2.50 -5.42 5.07
N TYR A 22 -3.12 -4.75 6.06
CA TYR A 22 -2.55 -3.51 6.62
C TYR A 22 -1.34 -3.78 7.50
N VAL A 23 -1.35 -4.83 8.33
CA VAL A 23 -0.19 -5.22 9.13
C VAL A 23 1.04 -5.44 8.24
N LEU A 24 0.85 -5.97 7.02
CA LEU A 24 1.93 -6.20 6.06
C LEU A 24 2.50 -4.90 5.44
N ILE A 25 1.67 -3.88 5.20
CA ILE A 25 2.11 -2.66 4.49
C ILE A 25 2.50 -1.50 5.41
N LEU A 26 1.94 -1.41 6.62
CA LEU A 26 2.20 -0.30 7.55
C LEU A 26 3.68 -0.15 7.96
N PRO A 27 4.46 -1.23 8.17
CA PRO A 27 5.91 -1.12 8.36
C PRO A 27 6.61 -0.51 7.14
N GLY A 28 6.21 -0.93 5.94
CA GLY A 28 6.72 -0.38 4.68
C GLY A 28 6.48 1.12 4.57
N PHE A 29 5.30 1.60 4.98
CA PHE A 29 5.01 3.03 5.06
C PHE A 29 5.93 3.78 6.03
N GLY A 30 6.26 3.17 7.17
CA GLY A 30 7.21 3.73 8.13
C GLY A 30 8.61 3.87 7.53
N ILE A 31 9.08 2.82 6.84
CA ILE A 31 10.36 2.80 6.14
C ILE A 31 10.44 3.91 5.09
N VAL A 32 9.44 4.00 4.21
CA VAL A 32 9.38 5.03 3.15
C VAL A 32 9.33 6.43 3.76
N SER A 33 8.49 6.66 4.78
CA SER A 33 8.43 7.94 5.49
C SER A 33 9.78 8.36 6.08
N HIS A 34 10.47 7.44 6.76
CA HIS A 34 11.76 7.72 7.40
C HIS A 34 12.83 8.10 6.37
N ILE A 35 12.94 7.32 5.29
CA ILE A 35 13.95 7.54 4.25
C ILE A 35 13.66 8.83 3.47
N CYS A 36 12.41 9.09 3.10
CA CYS A 36 12.03 10.35 2.45
C CYS A 36 12.38 11.57 3.32
N MET A 37 12.15 11.50 4.63
CA MET A 37 12.55 12.56 5.56
C MET A 37 14.07 12.75 5.56
N SER A 38 14.84 11.67 5.69
CA SER A 38 16.31 11.72 5.69
C SER A 38 16.87 12.28 4.37
N LEU A 39 16.26 11.93 3.23
CA LEU A 39 16.64 12.45 1.92
C LEU A 39 16.20 13.89 1.68
N SER A 40 15.23 14.42 2.42
CA SER A 40 14.80 15.82 2.31
C SER A 40 15.72 16.81 3.04
N ASN A 41 16.62 16.32 3.91
CA ASN A 41 17.43 17.14 4.84
C ASN A 41 16.60 18.09 5.73
N ASN A 42 15.30 17.86 5.91
CA ASN A 42 14.46 18.63 6.81
C ASN A 42 14.56 18.11 8.24
N ASP A 43 14.38 18.99 9.23
CA ASP A 43 14.38 18.64 10.66
C ASP A 43 13.20 17.73 11.06
N SER A 44 12.15 17.68 10.24
CA SER A 44 10.97 16.85 10.47
C SER A 44 10.31 16.43 9.16
N SER A 45 9.48 15.38 9.22
CA SER A 45 8.66 14.97 8.09
C SER A 45 7.62 16.05 7.76
N PHE A 46 7.45 16.32 6.47
CA PHE A 46 6.36 17.20 6.01
C PHE A 46 5.02 16.66 6.49
N GLY A 47 4.24 17.52 7.16
CA GLY A 47 2.94 17.15 7.70
C GLY A 47 3.01 16.03 8.75
N TYR A 48 4.01 16.01 9.63
CA TYR A 48 4.21 14.98 10.66
C TYR A 48 2.93 14.52 11.37
N TYR A 49 2.13 15.46 11.90
CA TYR A 49 0.84 15.11 12.52
C TYR A 49 -0.15 14.51 11.52
N GLY A 50 -0.18 15.01 10.28
CA GLY A 50 -0.98 14.43 9.20
C GLY A 50 -0.57 12.99 8.87
N LEU A 51 0.73 12.68 8.88
CA LEU A 51 1.23 11.31 8.68
C LEU A 51 0.85 10.36 9.81
N ILE A 52 0.89 10.83 11.07
CA ILE A 52 0.45 10.05 12.23
C ILE A 52 -1.06 9.82 12.20
N CYS A 53 -1.84 10.89 12.00
CA CYS A 53 -3.28 10.80 11.90
C CYS A 53 -3.70 9.90 10.73
N ALA A 54 -2.99 9.96 9.59
CA ALA A 54 -3.23 9.07 8.47
C ALA A 54 -2.99 7.60 8.84
N MET A 55 -1.90 7.28 9.53
CA MET A 55 -1.62 5.91 9.99
C MET A 55 -2.68 5.41 10.98
N ALA A 56 -3.05 6.24 11.96
CA ALA A 56 -4.10 5.91 12.91
C ALA A 56 -5.45 5.67 12.21
N SER A 57 -5.83 6.53 11.26
CA SER A 57 -7.05 6.38 10.47
C SER A 57 -7.04 5.11 9.63
N ILE A 58 -5.91 4.74 9.00
CA ILE A 58 -5.81 3.49 8.23
C ILE A 58 -6.03 2.27 9.13
N VAL A 59 -5.43 2.25 10.32
CA VAL A 59 -5.62 1.15 11.29
C VAL A 59 -7.06 1.07 11.78
N CYS A 60 -7.64 2.20 12.19
CA CYS A 60 -9.01 2.23 12.71
C CYS A 60 -10.05 1.89 11.63
N LEU A 61 -9.92 2.42 10.42
CA LEU A 61 -10.86 2.13 9.34
C LEU A 61 -10.65 0.73 8.77
N GLY A 62 -9.40 0.26 8.71
CA GLY A 62 -9.07 -1.08 8.21
C GLY A 62 -9.69 -2.22 9.02
N SER A 63 -10.06 -1.99 10.29
CA SER A 63 -10.75 -2.99 11.12
C SER A 63 -12.26 -3.08 10.88
N VAL A 64 -12.84 -2.14 10.13
CA VAL A 64 -14.30 -2.02 9.94
C VAL A 64 -14.78 -2.17 8.49
N VAL A 65 -13.91 -2.57 7.57
CA VAL A 65 -14.24 -2.64 6.13
C VAL A 65 -14.21 -4.04 5.51
N TRP A 66 -14.02 -5.09 6.31
CA TRP A 66 -13.85 -6.46 5.81
C TRP A 66 -14.97 -6.94 4.87
N GLY A 67 -16.18 -6.40 5.02
CA GLY A 67 -17.35 -6.76 4.21
C GLY A 67 -17.18 -6.48 2.72
N HIS A 68 -16.23 -5.63 2.31
CA HIS A 68 -15.95 -5.39 0.88
C HIS A 68 -15.44 -6.62 0.12
N HIS A 69 -14.90 -7.64 0.80
CA HIS A 69 -14.52 -8.92 0.19
C HIS A 69 -15.71 -9.85 -0.05
N MET A 70 -16.90 -9.42 0.39
CA MET A 70 -18.10 -10.24 0.47
C MET A 70 -19.26 -9.61 -0.30
N PHE A 71 -19.02 -8.63 -1.19
CA PHE A 71 -20.11 -7.94 -1.89
C PHE A 71 -21.02 -8.91 -2.70
N MET A 72 -20.49 -10.06 -3.12
CA MET A 72 -21.23 -11.07 -3.88
C MET A 72 -21.96 -12.12 -3.02
N VAL A 73 -21.92 -12.03 -1.69
CA VAL A 73 -22.65 -12.97 -0.81
C VAL A 73 -24.14 -12.67 -0.66
N GLY A 74 -24.61 -11.56 -1.25
CA GLY A 74 -26.02 -11.15 -1.22
C GLY A 74 -26.38 -10.21 -0.07
N PHE A 75 -25.49 -9.28 0.30
CA PHE A 75 -25.84 -8.19 1.22
C PHE A 75 -27.02 -7.36 0.72
N ASP A 76 -27.78 -6.79 1.65
CA ASP A 76 -28.75 -5.76 1.30
C ASP A 76 -28.03 -4.49 0.80
N SER A 77 -28.75 -3.67 0.05
CA SER A 77 -28.20 -2.48 -0.60
C SER A 77 -27.56 -1.50 0.40
N LEU A 78 -28.16 -1.31 1.58
CA LEU A 78 -27.65 -0.38 2.57
C LEU A 78 -26.32 -0.87 3.15
N THR A 79 -26.22 -2.16 3.47
CA THR A 79 -24.97 -2.77 3.93
C THR A 79 -23.87 -2.67 2.87
N GLY A 80 -24.20 -2.93 1.60
CA GLY A 80 -23.25 -2.79 0.49
C GLY A 80 -22.74 -1.35 0.32
N VAL A 81 -23.63 -0.36 0.38
CA VAL A 81 -23.27 1.07 0.30
C VAL A 81 -22.43 1.50 1.50
N PHE A 82 -22.73 1.01 2.70
CA PHE A 82 -21.95 1.30 3.90
C PHE A 82 -20.50 0.83 3.75
N PHE A 83 -20.27 -0.46 3.46
CA PHE A 83 -18.93 -1.00 3.31
C PHE A 83 -18.17 -0.35 2.14
N SER A 84 -18.85 -0.09 1.03
CA SER A 84 -18.28 0.65 -0.11
C SER A 84 -17.79 2.04 0.30
N SER A 85 -18.61 2.81 1.01
CA SER A 85 -18.30 4.18 1.43
C SER A 85 -17.11 4.23 2.39
N ILE A 86 -17.09 3.39 3.42
CA ILE A 86 -16.00 3.39 4.40
C ILE A 86 -14.68 2.93 3.78
N THR A 87 -14.73 1.93 2.88
CA THR A 87 -13.54 1.47 2.15
C THR A 87 -12.94 2.57 1.29
N MET A 88 -13.77 3.30 0.53
CA MET A 88 -13.31 4.45 -0.27
C MET A 88 -12.63 5.52 0.59
N ILE A 89 -13.13 5.79 1.80
CA ILE A 89 -12.57 6.81 2.70
C ILE A 89 -11.12 6.51 3.08
N ILE A 90 -10.70 5.24 3.15
CA ILE A 90 -9.29 4.86 3.43
C ILE A 90 -8.33 5.41 2.36
N GLY A 91 -8.82 5.69 1.15
CA GLY A 91 -8.06 6.36 0.11
C GLY A 91 -7.53 7.74 0.53
N VAL A 92 -8.24 8.46 1.41
CA VAL A 92 -7.85 9.80 1.88
C VAL A 92 -6.58 9.79 2.75
N PRO A 93 -6.51 9.07 3.89
CA PRO A 93 -5.29 9.02 4.69
C PRO A 93 -4.12 8.40 3.92
N THR A 94 -4.40 7.44 3.04
CA THR A 94 -3.38 6.86 2.15
C THR A 94 -2.81 7.91 1.19
N GLY A 95 -3.68 8.72 0.57
CA GLY A 95 -3.30 9.83 -0.28
C GLY A 95 -2.46 10.89 0.45
N ILE A 96 -2.82 11.25 1.68
CA ILE A 96 -2.03 12.18 2.52
C ILE A 96 -0.58 11.69 2.64
N LYS A 97 -0.36 10.39 2.86
CA LYS A 97 0.99 9.82 2.94
C LYS A 97 1.73 9.91 1.60
N VAL A 98 1.07 9.52 0.50
CA VAL A 98 1.64 9.60 -0.86
C VAL A 98 2.09 11.02 -1.20
N PHE A 99 1.22 12.02 -1.01
CA PHE A 99 1.56 13.42 -1.29
C PHE A 99 2.67 13.94 -0.37
N SER A 100 2.69 13.54 0.89
CA SER A 100 3.76 13.92 1.82
C SER A 100 5.11 13.34 1.40
N TRP A 101 5.15 12.10 0.91
CA TRP A 101 6.39 11.51 0.38
C TRP A 101 6.87 12.21 -0.88
N LEU A 102 5.97 12.49 -1.83
CA LEU A 102 6.30 13.25 -3.04
C LEU A 102 6.87 14.63 -2.71
N TYR A 103 6.27 15.33 -1.75
CA TYR A 103 6.77 16.63 -1.28
C TYR A 103 8.19 16.51 -0.71
N MET A 104 8.44 15.54 0.18
CA MET A 104 9.77 15.35 0.77
C MET A 104 10.82 14.96 -0.28
N LEU A 105 10.46 14.15 -1.27
CA LEU A 105 11.37 13.74 -2.35
C LEU A 105 11.68 14.89 -3.32
N ASN A 106 10.75 15.82 -3.53
CA ASN A 106 10.99 17.02 -4.34
C ASN A 106 12.13 17.88 -3.78
N SER A 107 12.38 17.81 -2.47
CA SER A 107 13.48 18.49 -1.80
C SER A 107 14.81 17.71 -1.81
N CYS A 108 14.91 16.55 -2.48
CA CYS A 108 16.09 15.67 -2.33
C CYS A 108 17.38 16.13 -3.02
N GLY A 109 17.35 17.24 -3.77
CA GLY A 109 18.52 17.88 -4.37
C GLY A 109 19.23 17.02 -5.43
N MET A 110 20.57 16.93 -5.37
CA MET A 110 21.39 16.20 -6.37
C MET A 110 21.33 14.66 -6.26
N ARG A 111 20.55 14.10 -5.32
CA ARG A 111 20.47 12.64 -5.05
C ARG A 111 19.58 11.87 -6.02
N VAL A 112 19.04 12.51 -7.06
CA VAL A 112 18.10 11.91 -8.03
C VAL A 112 18.68 10.67 -8.74
N LEU A 113 20.01 10.59 -8.88
CA LEU A 113 20.68 9.45 -9.51
C LEU A 113 20.93 8.27 -8.55
N ASP A 114 20.60 8.39 -7.27
CA ASP A 114 20.81 7.30 -6.32
C ASP A 114 19.70 6.27 -6.42
N ALA A 115 20.09 5.00 -6.44
CA ALA A 115 19.14 3.89 -6.65
C ALA A 115 18.01 3.88 -5.62
N ILE A 116 18.27 4.34 -4.39
CA ILE A 116 17.23 4.45 -3.35
C ILE A 116 16.09 5.38 -3.76
N VAL A 117 16.39 6.52 -4.41
CA VAL A 117 15.37 7.45 -4.89
C VAL A 117 14.51 6.78 -5.96
N TRP A 118 15.12 6.00 -6.85
CA TRP A 118 14.40 5.27 -7.89
C TRP A 118 13.43 4.26 -7.28
N TRP A 119 13.89 3.48 -6.29
CA TRP A 119 13.03 2.53 -5.59
C TRP A 119 11.87 3.21 -4.83
N LEU A 120 12.10 4.37 -4.19
CA LEU A 120 11.05 5.14 -3.54
C LEU A 120 10.00 5.67 -4.53
N VAL A 121 10.45 6.25 -5.65
CA VAL A 121 9.55 6.73 -6.71
C VAL A 121 8.77 5.57 -7.33
N GLY A 122 9.43 4.46 -7.60
CA GLY A 122 8.80 3.25 -8.11
C GLY A 122 7.77 2.65 -7.15
N PHE A 123 8.08 2.61 -5.85
CA PHE A 123 7.11 2.23 -4.81
C PHE A 123 5.89 3.15 -4.84
N ILE A 124 6.09 4.49 -4.83
CA ILE A 124 4.99 5.45 -4.86
C ILE A 124 4.13 5.26 -6.11
N PHE A 125 4.75 5.06 -7.28
CA PHE A 125 4.04 4.86 -8.54
C PHE A 125 3.19 3.58 -8.52
N LEU A 126 3.80 2.42 -8.28
CA LEU A 126 3.12 1.13 -8.29
C LEU A 126 2.02 1.07 -7.22
N PHE A 127 2.33 1.55 -6.02
CA PHE A 127 1.37 1.62 -4.93
C PHE A 127 0.19 2.54 -5.25
N THR A 128 0.42 3.66 -5.95
CA THR A 128 -0.66 4.56 -6.38
C THR A 128 -1.55 3.91 -7.44
N VAL A 129 -0.97 3.23 -8.44
CA VAL A 129 -1.75 2.48 -9.45
C VAL A 129 -2.59 1.38 -8.79
N GLY A 130 -2.00 0.62 -7.87
CA GLY A 130 -2.71 -0.35 -7.03
C GLY A 130 -3.81 0.31 -6.19
N GLY A 131 -3.55 1.46 -5.58
CA GLY A 131 -4.53 2.20 -4.80
C GLY A 131 -5.74 2.66 -5.63
N VAL A 132 -5.52 3.18 -6.84
CA VAL A 132 -6.61 3.61 -7.74
C VAL A 132 -7.48 2.43 -8.16
N THR A 133 -6.87 1.28 -8.50
CA THR A 133 -7.64 0.06 -8.79
C THR A 133 -8.41 -0.45 -7.57
N GLY A 134 -7.86 -0.27 -6.36
CA GLY A 134 -8.55 -0.60 -5.11
C GLY A 134 -9.75 0.29 -4.83
N VAL A 135 -9.66 1.58 -5.14
CA VAL A 135 -10.82 2.48 -5.06
C VAL A 135 -11.92 2.04 -6.04
N ALA A 136 -11.56 1.57 -7.23
CA ALA A 136 -12.55 0.98 -8.15
C ALA A 136 -13.22 -0.28 -7.56
N LEU A 137 -12.43 -1.18 -6.96
CA LEU A 137 -12.96 -2.41 -6.30
C LEU A 137 -13.76 -2.13 -5.03
N SER A 138 -13.50 -1.02 -4.34
CA SER A 138 -14.28 -0.63 -3.17
C SER A 138 -15.74 -0.29 -3.52
N ALA A 139 -16.02 0.05 -4.78
CA ALA A 139 -17.37 0.33 -5.22
C ALA A 139 -18.14 -0.98 -5.47
N SER A 140 -19.05 -1.33 -4.55
CA SER A 140 -19.90 -2.53 -4.65
C SER A 140 -20.65 -2.67 -5.98
N ALA A 141 -21.04 -1.56 -6.61
CA ALA A 141 -21.69 -1.57 -7.92
C ALA A 141 -20.75 -2.00 -9.06
N LEU A 142 -19.44 -1.72 -8.96
CA LEU A 142 -18.43 -2.15 -9.91
C LEU A 142 -17.93 -3.56 -9.59
N ASP A 143 -17.86 -3.93 -8.31
CA ASP A 143 -17.36 -5.24 -7.88
C ASP A 143 -18.20 -6.39 -8.46
N ILE A 144 -19.49 -6.18 -8.77
CA ILE A 144 -20.32 -7.15 -9.51
C ILE A 144 -19.65 -7.62 -10.82
N LEU A 145 -18.89 -6.75 -11.48
CA LEU A 145 -18.18 -7.06 -12.73
C LEU A 145 -16.75 -7.57 -12.51
N PHE A 146 -16.15 -7.26 -11.36
CA PHE A 146 -14.72 -7.51 -11.11
C PHE A 146 -14.45 -8.62 -10.09
N HIS A 147 -15.42 -9.01 -9.28
CA HIS A 147 -15.28 -10.02 -8.24
C HIS A 147 -14.77 -11.34 -8.83
N ASP A 148 -13.79 -11.96 -8.16
CA ASP A 148 -13.13 -13.20 -8.59
C ASP A 148 -12.55 -13.18 -10.02
N THR A 149 -12.23 -11.99 -10.55
CA THR A 149 -11.54 -11.85 -11.84
C THR A 149 -10.06 -11.51 -11.68
N TRP A 150 -9.33 -11.57 -12.80
CA TRP A 150 -7.93 -11.11 -12.86
C TRP A 150 -7.74 -9.64 -12.47
N PHE A 151 -8.79 -8.82 -12.47
CA PHE A 151 -8.70 -7.43 -12.01
C PHE A 151 -8.39 -7.35 -10.51
N VAL A 152 -9.05 -8.17 -9.69
CA VAL A 152 -8.79 -8.26 -8.24
C VAL A 152 -7.38 -8.79 -7.98
N VAL A 153 -6.97 -9.82 -8.72
CA VAL A 153 -5.62 -10.38 -8.64
C VAL A 153 -4.58 -9.31 -8.96
N ALA A 154 -4.75 -8.57 -10.06
CA ALA A 154 -3.84 -7.50 -10.45
C ALA A 154 -3.78 -6.39 -9.39
N HIS A 155 -4.93 -5.88 -8.92
CA HIS A 155 -4.99 -4.89 -7.85
C HIS A 155 -4.17 -5.32 -6.62
N PHE A 156 -4.41 -6.54 -6.13
CA PHE A 156 -3.74 -7.06 -4.95
C PHE A 156 -2.24 -7.22 -5.15
N HIS A 157 -1.79 -7.64 -6.33
CA HIS A 157 -0.37 -7.74 -6.63
C HIS A 157 0.30 -6.36 -6.65
N TYR A 158 -0.34 -5.33 -7.23
CA TYR A 158 0.20 -3.96 -7.19
C TYR A 158 0.34 -3.41 -5.76
N VAL A 159 -0.63 -3.66 -4.88
CA VAL A 159 -0.61 -3.12 -3.51
C VAL A 159 0.22 -3.99 -2.56
N LEU A 160 -0.07 -5.29 -2.48
CA LEU A 160 0.59 -6.20 -1.54
C LEU A 160 1.91 -6.72 -2.10
N SER A 161 1.89 -7.43 -3.23
CA SER A 161 3.10 -8.09 -3.74
C SER A 161 4.17 -7.08 -4.14
N LEU A 162 3.81 -5.93 -4.71
CA LEU A 162 4.75 -4.94 -5.22
C LEU A 162 5.02 -3.83 -4.20
N GLY A 163 4.04 -3.44 -3.38
CA GLY A 163 4.24 -2.50 -2.29
C GLY A 163 5.10 -3.08 -1.15
N SER A 164 4.69 -4.21 -0.58
CA SER A 164 5.41 -4.81 0.56
C SER A 164 6.81 -5.31 0.17
N TYR A 165 6.96 -5.98 -0.97
CA TYR A 165 8.26 -6.38 -1.51
C TYR A 165 9.20 -5.19 -1.73
N SER A 166 8.73 -4.15 -2.42
CA SER A 166 9.57 -2.97 -2.68
C SER A 166 9.99 -2.30 -1.38
N SER A 167 9.13 -2.29 -0.36
CA SER A 167 9.48 -1.74 0.96
C SER A 167 10.62 -2.51 1.65
N ILE A 168 10.67 -3.85 1.49
CA ILE A 168 11.77 -4.68 1.99
C ILE A 168 13.05 -4.41 1.21
N VAL A 169 12.98 -4.27 -0.12
CA VAL A 169 14.14 -3.92 -0.94
C VAL A 169 14.67 -2.53 -0.56
N ILE A 170 13.79 -1.55 -0.39
CA ILE A 170 14.12 -0.19 0.08
C ILE A 170 14.82 -0.24 1.44
N MET A 171 14.27 -1.02 2.39
CA MET A 171 14.87 -1.23 3.70
C MET A 171 16.30 -1.78 3.59
N LEU A 172 16.48 -2.83 2.79
CA LEU A 172 17.79 -3.45 2.58
C LEU A 172 18.77 -2.44 1.99
N ILE A 173 18.42 -1.75 0.90
CA ILE A 173 19.32 -0.77 0.26
C ILE A 173 19.74 0.32 1.25
N TRP A 174 18.80 0.84 2.04
CA TRP A 174 19.05 1.96 2.94
C TRP A 174 19.91 1.58 4.15
N TRP A 175 19.57 0.50 4.85
CA TRP A 175 20.26 0.10 6.09
C TRP A 175 21.43 -0.85 5.87
N TRP A 176 21.66 -1.38 4.66
CA TRP A 176 22.77 -2.29 4.39
C TRP A 176 24.15 -1.75 4.80
N PRO A 177 24.55 -0.51 4.46
CA PRO A 177 25.85 0.02 4.87
C PRO A 177 26.00 0.13 6.39
N PHE A 178 24.91 0.36 7.11
CA PHE A 178 24.90 0.42 8.57
C PHE A 178 25.05 -0.97 9.20
N ILE A 179 24.34 -1.98 8.65
CA ILE A 179 24.35 -3.35 9.19
C ILE A 179 25.68 -4.06 8.89
N VAL A 180 26.19 -3.91 7.66
CA VAL A 180 27.28 -4.73 7.12
C VAL A 180 28.60 -3.96 7.02
N GLY A 181 28.58 -2.62 7.05
CA GLY A 181 29.77 -1.78 6.93
C GLY A 181 30.29 -1.59 5.49
N TYR A 182 29.59 -2.13 4.48
CA TYR A 182 29.96 -2.04 3.07
C TYR A 182 28.83 -1.43 2.24
N SER A 183 29.16 -0.68 1.19
CA SER A 183 28.17 -0.17 0.24
C SER A 183 27.83 -1.20 -0.85
N LEU A 184 26.57 -1.19 -1.30
CA LEU A 184 26.14 -1.97 -2.46
C LEU A 184 26.56 -1.27 -3.76
N ASN A 185 26.77 -2.05 -4.82
CA ASN A 185 27.13 -1.51 -6.13
C ASN A 185 25.95 -0.72 -6.73
N LYS A 186 26.17 0.58 -6.98
CA LYS A 186 25.16 1.51 -7.53
C LYS A 186 24.55 1.02 -8.85
N TYR A 187 25.38 0.57 -9.80
CA TYR A 187 24.91 0.16 -11.12
C TYR A 187 24.10 -1.13 -11.08
N LEU A 188 24.47 -2.08 -10.22
CA LEU A 188 23.69 -3.29 -10.02
C LEU A 188 22.33 -2.98 -9.37
N LEU A 189 22.26 -2.05 -8.42
CA LEU A 189 21.00 -1.62 -7.82
C LEU A 189 20.09 -0.91 -8.83
N GLN A 190 20.65 -0.07 -9.71
CA GLN A 190 19.92 0.58 -10.80
C GLN A 190 19.42 -0.45 -11.83
N GLY A 191 20.26 -1.43 -12.20
CA GLY A 191 19.86 -2.53 -13.07
C GLY A 191 18.76 -3.39 -12.46
N HIS A 192 18.86 -3.72 -11.17
CA HIS A 192 17.82 -4.43 -10.43
C HIS A 192 16.51 -3.64 -10.43
N TRP A 193 16.56 -2.33 -10.19
CA TRP A 193 15.37 -1.47 -10.28
C TRP A 193 14.71 -1.52 -11.67
N LEU A 194 15.49 -1.37 -12.75
CA LEU A 194 14.97 -1.39 -14.12
C LEU A 194 14.29 -2.73 -14.45
N LEU A 195 14.95 -3.84 -14.14
CA LEU A 195 14.41 -5.17 -14.38
C LEU A 195 13.12 -5.40 -13.58
N SER A 196 13.09 -4.99 -12.31
CA SER A 196 11.91 -5.13 -11.47
C SER A 196 10.76 -4.26 -11.96
N MET A 197 11.00 -2.98 -12.27
CA MET A 197 9.94 -2.08 -12.76
C MET A 197 9.37 -2.54 -14.10
N VAL A 198 10.20 -2.99 -15.04
CA VAL A 198 9.70 -3.56 -16.30
C VAL A 198 8.96 -4.86 -16.04
N GLY A 199 9.55 -5.79 -15.28
CA GLY A 199 8.97 -7.09 -15.01
C GLY A 199 7.65 -7.05 -14.24
N PHE A 200 7.44 -6.04 -13.38
CA PHE A 200 6.18 -5.86 -12.66
C PHE A 200 5.03 -5.34 -13.53
N ASN A 201 5.34 -4.67 -14.65
CA ASN A 201 4.34 -4.04 -15.52
C ASN A 201 4.10 -4.81 -16.82
N LEU A 202 4.81 -5.93 -17.05
CA LEU A 202 4.60 -6.87 -18.16
C LEU A 202 3.66 -8.00 -17.74
#